data_AF-A0A9E2Y650-F1
#
_entry.id   AF-A0A9E2Y650-F1
#
_cell.length_a   1.000
_cell.length_b   1.000
_cell.length_c   1.000
_cell.angle_alpha   90.00
_cell.angle_beta   90.00
_cell.angle_gamma   90.00
#
_symmetry.space_group_name_H-M   'P 1'
#
loop_
_entity.id
_entity.type
_entity.pdbx_description
1 polymer ?
#
loop_
_entity_poly.entity_id
_entity_poly.type
_entity_poly.pdbx_seq_one_letter_code
_entity_poly.pdbx_strand_id
1 'polypeptide(L)'
;TQAEIFALLTGNPAAMEALSSLRHSFVTLCLDLESRPSSPAAAAALAHSGNFSNRWYSSALQIVVFGNSKACLIFNFNACLAGNVQMRAASEIWKRSVGAAGEAGSDADGEVFASREIVIPVKRELLDKVQKDVTSVFHDDPATFEIPEFGTPFFLSRGVSPVPAFVAALQLALFRITGRAPRIGQLLTMSRYRCMDLTTAFVTTPEMVNFVHSMANSSGDKQQLRDLLRAAVDSHIAACREARQCFPLFRLHSMMADRAQGIRRFYLKSIIRGTNLLLRMLKLDRGPADILISHPQVYDEVHVVGRPGVRVPYLKCFGLHYQIRERSIVLTWMPAMDWQISNAEMTKEVVRALQDIAQLANPETPLDGTKGDLSLE
;
A
#
# COMPACT_ATOMS: atom_id res chain seq x y z
N THR A 1 -14.65 -17.18 6.31
CA THR A 1 -15.35 -16.74 7.52
C THR A 1 -16.23 -15.53 7.31
N GLN A 2 -15.73 -14.37 6.86
CA GLN A 2 -16.58 -13.18 6.67
C GLN A 2 -17.80 -13.45 5.76
N ALA A 3 -17.62 -14.02 4.57
CA ALA A 3 -18.75 -14.31 3.66
C ALA A 3 -19.80 -15.26 4.25
N GLU A 4 -19.37 -16.27 5.00
CA GLU A 4 -20.23 -17.23 5.68
C GLU A 4 -21.05 -16.55 6.80
N ILE A 5 -20.39 -15.73 7.62
CA ILE A 5 -21.06 -14.98 8.70
C ILE A 5 -22.06 -14.00 8.09
N PHE A 6 -21.68 -13.25 7.06
CA PHE A 6 -22.61 -12.34 6.39
C PHE A 6 -23.81 -13.08 5.83
N ALA A 7 -23.65 -14.26 5.21
CA ALA A 7 -24.78 -15.03 4.73
C ALA A 7 -25.76 -15.41 5.86
N LEU A 8 -25.23 -15.81 7.02
CA LEU A 8 -26.03 -16.12 8.22
C LEU A 8 -26.74 -14.88 8.77
N LEU A 9 -26.03 -13.75 8.87
CA LEU A 9 -26.62 -12.49 9.34
C LEU A 9 -27.70 -11.98 8.39
N THR A 10 -27.51 -12.15 7.08
CA THR A 10 -28.53 -11.72 6.10
C THR A 10 -29.82 -12.54 6.16
N GLY A 11 -29.79 -13.73 6.75
CA GLY A 11 -30.99 -14.54 7.01
C GLY A 11 -31.74 -14.16 8.30
N ASN A 12 -31.17 -13.30 9.15
CA ASN A 12 -31.79 -12.85 10.40
C ASN A 12 -32.34 -11.42 10.24
N PRO A 13 -33.67 -11.20 10.38
CA PRO A 13 -34.27 -9.88 10.20
C PRO A 13 -33.68 -8.77 11.08
N ALA A 14 -33.41 -9.05 12.36
CA ALA A 14 -32.85 -8.07 13.29
C ALA A 14 -31.40 -7.71 12.93
N ALA A 15 -30.59 -8.70 12.57
CA ALA A 15 -29.23 -8.45 12.09
C ALA A 15 -29.23 -7.66 10.77
N MET A 16 -30.19 -7.94 9.88
CA MET A 16 -30.36 -7.21 8.63
C MET A 16 -30.73 -5.74 8.83
N GLU A 17 -31.63 -5.43 9.76
CA GLU A 17 -32.00 -4.06 10.10
C GLU A 17 -30.79 -3.27 10.64
N ALA A 18 -30.02 -3.90 11.55
CA ALA A 18 -28.79 -3.34 12.07
C ALA A 18 -27.76 -3.08 10.95
N LEU A 19 -27.49 -4.07 10.09
CA LEU A 19 -26.58 -3.93 8.95
C LEU A 19 -27.06 -2.88 7.94
N SER A 20 -28.38 -2.74 7.75
CA SER A 20 -28.96 -1.70 6.90
C SER A 20 -28.72 -0.31 7.48
N SER A 21 -28.85 -0.17 8.81
CA SER A 21 -28.54 1.08 9.52
C SER A 21 -27.05 1.47 9.37
N LEU A 22 -26.15 0.48 9.41
CA LEU A 22 -24.71 0.68 9.24
C LEU A 22 -24.29 0.91 7.78
N ARG A 23 -25.06 0.44 6.80
CA ARG A 23 -24.71 0.52 5.36
C ARG A 23 -24.44 1.95 4.90
N HIS A 24 -25.14 2.91 5.49
CA HIS A 24 -25.04 4.33 5.13
C HIS A 24 -24.06 5.11 6.02
N SER A 25 -23.29 4.44 6.89
CA SER A 25 -22.25 5.10 7.67
C SER A 25 -21.14 5.60 6.74
N PHE A 26 -21.05 6.93 6.57
CA PHE A 26 -19.96 7.54 5.81
C PHE A 26 -18.63 7.48 6.59
N VAL A 27 -18.69 7.82 7.89
CA VAL A 27 -17.56 7.80 8.82
C VAL A 27 -17.89 6.89 10.00
N THR A 28 -16.90 6.12 10.45
CA THR A 28 -16.94 5.43 11.74
C THR A 28 -15.92 6.04 12.68
N LEU A 29 -16.34 6.37 13.90
CA LEU A 29 -15.44 6.80 14.97
C LEU A 29 -15.14 5.61 15.88
N CYS A 30 -13.87 5.26 16.00
CA CYS A 30 -13.37 4.12 16.79
C CYS A 30 -12.63 4.67 18.01
N LEU A 31 -13.24 4.54 19.20
CA LEU A 31 -12.68 5.04 20.45
C LEU A 31 -11.84 3.96 21.16
N ASP A 32 -10.53 4.04 21.04
CA ASP A 32 -9.56 3.14 21.69
C ASP A 32 -8.93 3.81 22.91
N LEU A 33 -9.77 4.21 23.87
CA LEU A 33 -9.38 5.06 25.00
C LEU A 33 -8.38 4.39 25.97
N GLU A 34 -8.36 3.07 26.03
CA GLU A 34 -7.41 2.32 26.87
C GLU A 34 -5.99 2.27 26.30
N SER A 35 -5.83 2.57 25.01
CA SER A 35 -4.54 2.53 24.31
C SER A 35 -3.91 3.91 24.25
N ARG A 36 -2.59 3.98 24.50
CA ARG A 36 -1.81 5.22 24.53
C ARG A 36 -0.51 5.09 23.73
N PRO A 37 -0.58 5.05 22.39
CA PRO A 37 0.61 4.87 21.55
C PRO A 37 1.65 5.98 21.77
N SER A 38 2.92 5.62 21.86
CA SER A 38 4.02 6.58 22.08
C SER A 38 4.42 7.35 20.81
N SER A 39 4.23 6.77 19.63
CA SER A 39 4.63 7.34 18.33
C SER A 39 3.55 7.16 17.26
N PRO A 40 3.63 7.89 16.12
CA PRO A 40 2.74 7.65 14.97
C PRO A 40 2.80 6.22 14.42
N ALA A 41 3.99 5.59 14.43
CA ALA A 41 4.16 4.20 14.01
C ALA A 41 3.46 3.23 14.97
N ALA A 42 3.60 3.45 16.29
CA ALA A 42 2.87 2.66 17.30
C ALA A 42 1.35 2.86 17.18
N ALA A 43 0.90 4.08 16.91
CA ALA A 43 -0.51 4.39 16.70
C ALA A 43 -1.06 3.64 15.47
N ALA A 44 -0.35 3.67 14.34
CA ALA A 44 -0.75 2.96 13.13
C ALA A 44 -0.78 1.43 13.35
N ALA A 45 0.18 0.87 14.09
CA ALA A 45 0.19 -0.56 14.40
C ALA A 45 -1.02 -0.95 15.27
N LEU A 46 -1.24 -0.24 16.39
CA LEU A 46 -2.41 -0.46 17.26
C LEU A 46 -3.74 -0.24 16.53
N ALA A 47 -3.79 0.71 15.59
CA ALA A 47 -4.98 0.95 14.77
C ALA A 47 -5.38 -0.29 13.94
N HIS A 48 -4.42 -1.09 13.50
CA HIS A 48 -4.68 -2.28 12.68
C HIS A 48 -4.74 -3.60 13.46
N SER A 49 -3.83 -3.83 14.40
CA SER A 49 -3.69 -5.11 15.10
C SER A 49 -4.08 -5.09 16.59
N GLY A 50 -4.24 -3.91 17.19
CA GLY A 50 -4.57 -3.77 18.62
C GLY A 50 -6.02 -4.13 18.92
N ASN A 51 -6.93 -3.15 18.79
CA ASN A 51 -8.36 -3.34 19.07
C ASN A 51 -9.17 -3.55 17.78
N PHE A 52 -8.90 -4.65 17.07
CA PHE A 52 -9.52 -4.89 15.77
C PHE A 52 -11.04 -5.14 15.84
N SER A 53 -11.58 -5.50 17.01
CA SER A 53 -13.02 -5.63 17.23
C SER A 53 -13.74 -4.28 17.24
N ASN A 54 -13.03 -3.20 17.56
CA ASN A 54 -13.54 -1.83 17.50
C ASN A 54 -13.29 -1.18 16.12
N ARG A 55 -13.55 -1.93 15.04
CA ARG A 55 -13.37 -1.49 13.65
C ARG A 55 -14.57 -1.88 12.80
N TRP A 56 -14.91 -1.02 11.85
CA TRP A 56 -15.91 -1.28 10.82
C TRP A 56 -15.28 -1.12 9.43
N TYR A 57 -14.60 -2.17 8.96
CA TYR A 57 -13.88 -2.18 7.68
C TYR A 57 -14.76 -2.02 6.42
N SER A 58 -16.09 -2.04 6.58
CA SER A 58 -17.03 -1.69 5.52
C SER A 58 -17.25 -0.18 5.37
N SER A 59 -16.94 0.63 6.39
CA SER A 59 -16.99 2.09 6.30
C SER A 59 -15.95 2.62 5.32
N ALA A 60 -16.28 3.69 4.59
CA ALA A 60 -15.33 4.32 3.67
C ALA A 60 -14.14 4.94 4.43
N LEU A 61 -14.42 5.57 5.58
CA LEU A 61 -13.46 6.23 6.45
C LEU A 61 -13.72 5.83 7.91
N GLN A 62 -12.68 5.38 8.60
CA GLN A 62 -12.68 5.20 10.05
C GLN A 62 -11.67 6.15 10.67
N ILE A 63 -12.06 6.83 11.74
CA ILE A 63 -11.18 7.66 12.57
C ILE A 63 -10.97 6.89 13.87
N VAL A 64 -9.75 6.41 14.10
CA VAL A 64 -9.35 5.77 15.35
C VAL A 64 -8.77 6.84 16.26
N VAL A 65 -9.33 7.01 17.46
CA VAL A 65 -8.87 7.98 18.46
C VAL A 65 -8.43 7.24 19.72
N PHE A 66 -7.19 7.47 20.13
CA PHE A 66 -6.57 6.83 21.29
C PHE A 66 -6.72 7.69 22.56
N GLY A 67 -6.55 7.09 23.74
CA GLY A 67 -6.69 7.77 25.04
C GLY A 67 -5.65 8.84 25.36
N ASN A 68 -4.67 9.05 24.47
CA ASN A 68 -3.73 10.17 24.51
C ASN A 68 -3.91 11.12 23.31
N SER A 69 -5.12 11.13 22.72
CA SER A 69 -5.54 12.00 21.62
C SER A 69 -4.76 11.84 20.32
N LYS A 70 -3.87 10.83 20.21
CA LYS A 70 -3.35 10.42 18.91
C LYS A 70 -4.49 9.82 18.10
N ALA A 71 -4.42 9.97 16.78
CA ALA A 71 -5.43 9.45 15.89
C ALA A 71 -4.83 8.82 14.62
N CYS A 72 -5.56 7.88 14.04
CA CYS A 72 -5.26 7.26 12.76
C CYS A 72 -6.51 7.26 11.88
N LEU A 73 -6.30 7.34 10.56
CA LEU A 73 -7.37 7.18 9.58
C LEU A 73 -7.22 5.86 8.85
N ILE A 74 -8.28 5.07 8.81
CA ILE A 74 -8.34 3.83 8.03
C ILE A 74 -9.35 4.03 6.91
N PHE A 75 -8.88 3.93 5.67
CA PHE A 75 -9.73 4.04 4.49
C PHE A 75 -10.01 2.66 3.92
N ASN A 76 -11.25 2.44 3.49
CA ASN A 76 -11.61 1.22 2.78
C ASN A 76 -11.26 1.39 1.29
N PHE A 77 -10.29 0.59 0.83
CA PHE A 77 -9.86 0.61 -0.56
C PHE A 77 -10.99 0.24 -1.56
N ASN A 78 -11.97 -0.56 -1.11
CA ASN A 78 -13.13 -0.95 -1.94
C ASN A 78 -14.13 0.21 -2.14
N ALA A 79 -13.98 1.32 -1.41
CA ALA A 79 -14.75 2.54 -1.66
C ALA A 79 -14.19 3.38 -2.84
N CYS A 80 -13.30 2.79 -3.65
CA CYS A 80 -12.62 3.44 -4.77
C CYS A 80 -11.79 4.68 -4.37
N LEU A 81 -11.34 4.73 -3.11
CA LEU A 81 -10.46 5.77 -2.61
C LEU A 81 -9.00 5.38 -2.89
N ALA A 82 -8.39 5.98 -3.91
CA ALA A 82 -6.97 5.78 -4.23
C ALA A 82 -6.05 6.40 -3.16
N GLY A 83 -4.81 5.90 -3.04
CA GLY A 83 -3.83 6.35 -2.05
C GLY A 83 -3.68 7.87 -1.97
N ASN A 84 -3.53 8.57 -3.10
CA ASN A 84 -3.37 10.03 -3.11
C ASN A 84 -4.61 10.77 -2.57
N VAL A 85 -5.82 10.26 -2.83
CA VAL A 85 -7.05 10.82 -2.28
C VAL A 85 -7.10 10.64 -0.77
N GLN A 86 -6.70 9.46 -0.28
CA GLN A 86 -6.61 9.17 1.15
C GLN A 86 -5.60 10.09 1.85
N MET A 87 -4.42 10.31 1.25
CA MET A 87 -3.37 11.16 1.83
C MET A 87 -3.83 12.62 1.90
N ARG A 88 -4.43 13.13 0.82
CA ARG A 88 -4.99 14.49 0.81
C ARG A 88 -6.08 14.65 1.86
N ALA A 89 -7.02 13.71 1.93
CA ALA A 89 -8.09 13.74 2.92
C ALA A 89 -7.53 13.73 4.36
N ALA A 90 -6.53 12.91 4.62
CA ALA A 90 -5.86 12.85 5.92
C ALA A 90 -5.18 14.16 6.30
N SER A 91 -4.42 14.75 5.37
CA SER A 91 -3.78 16.07 5.56
C SER A 91 -4.80 17.16 5.85
N GLU A 92 -5.89 17.22 5.08
CA GLU A 92 -6.94 18.23 5.28
C GLU A 92 -7.68 18.06 6.62
N ILE A 93 -8.01 16.83 7.02
CA ILE A 93 -8.62 16.55 8.32
C ILE A 93 -7.69 16.97 9.46
N TRP A 94 -6.39 16.68 9.34
CA TRP A 94 -5.41 17.09 10.35
C TRP A 94 -5.32 18.61 10.47
N LYS A 95 -5.15 19.33 9.34
CA LYS A 95 -5.02 20.80 9.31
C LYS A 95 -6.22 21.49 9.96
N ARG A 96 -7.43 21.05 9.60
CA ARG A 96 -8.67 21.61 10.15
C ARG A 96 -8.84 21.30 11.63
N SER A 97 -8.48 20.09 12.06
CA SER A 97 -8.53 19.70 13.48
C SER A 97 -7.61 20.56 14.34
N VAL A 98 -6.40 20.86 13.87
CA VAL A 98 -5.47 21.74 14.57
C VAL A 98 -6.01 23.17 14.67
N GLY A 99 -6.61 23.69 13.59
CA GLY A 99 -7.24 25.02 13.60
C GLY A 99 -8.45 25.12 14.54
N ALA A 100 -9.28 24.08 14.59
CA ALA A 100 -10.48 24.04 15.42
C ALA A 100 -10.22 23.80 16.92
N ALA A 101 -9.01 23.34 17.30
CA ALA A 101 -8.68 23.03 18.69
C ALA A 101 -8.79 24.25 19.64
N GLY A 102 -8.68 25.48 19.12
CA GLY A 102 -8.87 26.71 19.89
C GLY A 102 -10.32 27.21 19.99
N GLU A 103 -11.23 26.68 19.17
CA GLU A 103 -12.64 27.06 19.10
C GLU A 103 -13.56 26.12 19.89
N ALA A 104 -13.03 24.98 20.36
CA ALA A 104 -13.77 23.91 21.05
C ALA A 104 -14.30 24.26 22.45
N GLY A 105 -14.35 25.55 22.80
CA GLY A 105 -14.77 26.06 24.10
C GLY A 105 -16.10 26.79 24.12
N SER A 106 -16.87 26.84 23.02
CA SER A 106 -18.24 27.32 23.14
C SER A 106 -19.11 26.21 23.73
N ASP A 107 -19.58 26.41 24.95
CA ASP A 107 -20.81 25.82 25.49
C ASP A 107 -22.00 26.27 24.62
N ALA A 108 -21.96 25.99 23.32
CA ALA A 108 -23.16 25.98 22.52
C ALA A 108 -24.04 24.93 23.18
N ASP A 109 -25.23 25.34 23.63
CA ASP A 109 -26.29 24.47 24.13
C ASP A 109 -26.50 23.34 23.12
N GLY A 110 -25.72 22.28 23.27
CA GLY A 110 -25.60 21.24 22.27
C GLY A 110 -26.85 20.39 22.38
N GLU A 111 -27.57 20.21 21.27
CA GLU A 111 -28.58 19.17 21.18
C GLU A 111 -27.97 17.87 21.72
N VAL A 112 -28.61 17.31 22.74
CA VAL A 112 -28.22 16.02 23.30
C VAL A 112 -28.40 14.99 22.19
N PHE A 113 -27.29 14.57 21.58
CA PHE A 113 -27.32 13.50 20.61
C PHE A 113 -27.71 12.20 21.33
N ALA A 114 -28.92 11.71 21.09
CA ALA A 114 -29.34 10.40 21.55
C ALA A 114 -28.57 9.33 20.75
N SER A 115 -27.55 8.73 21.36
CA SER A 115 -26.86 7.58 20.79
C SER A 115 -27.76 6.34 20.88
N ARG A 116 -27.91 5.61 19.77
CA ARG A 116 -28.59 4.31 19.75
C ARG A 116 -27.56 3.20 19.65
N GLU A 117 -27.59 2.26 20.59
CA GLU A 117 -26.80 1.04 20.50
C GLU A 117 -27.33 0.13 19.38
N ILE A 118 -26.43 -0.42 18.56
CA ILE A 118 -26.76 -1.37 17.50
C ILE A 118 -26.36 -2.76 17.97
N VAL A 119 -27.35 -3.61 18.24
CA VAL A 119 -27.13 -4.99 18.67
C VAL A 119 -27.27 -5.93 17.48
N ILE A 120 -26.21 -6.68 17.17
CA ILE A 120 -26.22 -7.71 16.12
C ILE A 120 -26.11 -9.08 16.79
N PRO A 121 -27.15 -9.94 16.70
CA PRO A 121 -27.09 -11.27 17.28
C PRO A 121 -26.10 -12.14 16.50
N VAL A 122 -24.98 -12.50 17.11
CA VAL A 122 -23.96 -13.40 16.54
C VAL A 122 -23.70 -14.53 17.52
N LYS A 123 -23.63 -15.77 17.00
CA LYS A 123 -23.26 -16.94 17.79
C LYS A 123 -21.80 -16.85 18.24
N ARG A 124 -21.52 -17.26 19.48
CA ARG A 124 -20.17 -17.15 20.08
C ARG A 124 -19.11 -17.90 19.28
N GLU A 125 -19.45 -19.07 18.75
CA GLU A 125 -18.53 -19.93 18.00
C GLU A 125 -18.05 -19.23 16.71
N LEU A 126 -18.89 -18.38 16.11
CA LEU A 126 -18.52 -17.57 14.95
C LEU A 126 -17.54 -16.46 15.34
N LEU A 127 -17.71 -15.85 16.52
CA LEU A 127 -16.78 -14.84 17.03
C LEU A 127 -15.41 -15.45 17.32
N ASP A 128 -15.36 -16.66 17.89
CA ASP A 128 -14.10 -17.36 18.14
C ASP A 128 -13.38 -17.71 16.82
N LYS A 129 -14.14 -18.11 15.78
CA LYS A 129 -13.61 -18.33 14.43
C LYS A 129 -13.05 -17.04 13.83
N VAL A 130 -13.75 -15.90 13.96
CA VAL A 130 -13.27 -14.59 13.49
C VAL A 130 -12.01 -14.19 14.22
N GLN A 131 -11.98 -14.33 15.54
CA GLN A 131 -10.82 -14.03 16.37
C GLN A 131 -9.60 -14.80 15.85
N LYS A 132 -9.72 -16.12 15.68
CA LYS A 132 -8.66 -16.97 15.17
C LYS A 132 -8.17 -16.51 13.80
N ASP A 133 -9.08 -16.30 12.86
CA ASP A 133 -8.73 -15.91 11.50
C ASP A 133 -8.03 -14.55 11.44
N VAL A 134 -8.52 -13.56 12.19
CA VAL A 134 -7.91 -12.22 12.23
C VAL A 134 -6.55 -12.25 12.92
N THR A 135 -6.43 -12.94 14.06
CA THR A 135 -5.13 -13.06 14.74
C THR A 135 -4.09 -13.81 13.92
N SER A 136 -4.51 -14.71 13.01
CA SER A 136 -3.58 -15.47 12.17
C SER A 136 -2.77 -14.60 11.21
N VAL A 137 -3.26 -13.40 10.89
CA VAL A 137 -2.56 -12.45 10.01
C VAL A 137 -1.81 -11.37 10.80
N PHE A 138 -1.83 -11.38 12.12
CA PHE A 138 -1.06 -10.40 12.90
C PHE A 138 0.43 -10.68 12.87
N HIS A 139 1.20 -9.63 13.03
CA HIS A 139 2.66 -9.70 12.99
C HIS A 139 3.26 -8.66 13.91
N ASP A 140 4.10 -9.10 14.85
CA ASP A 140 4.60 -8.25 15.92
C ASP A 140 5.92 -7.53 15.58
N ASP A 141 6.54 -7.81 14.43
CA ASP A 141 7.76 -7.11 14.04
C ASP A 141 7.49 -5.62 13.81
N PRO A 142 8.44 -4.73 14.20
CA PRO A 142 8.40 -3.34 13.77
C PRO A 142 8.24 -3.27 12.26
N ALA A 143 7.19 -2.60 11.80
CA ALA A 143 6.84 -2.53 10.39
C ALA A 143 7.24 -1.20 9.75
N THR A 144 7.31 -0.12 10.54
CA THR A 144 7.60 1.22 10.04
C THR A 144 8.99 1.68 10.42
N PHE A 145 9.74 2.17 9.43
CA PHE A 145 11.12 2.64 9.60
C PHE A 145 11.29 3.98 8.91
N GLU A 146 12.12 4.83 9.49
CA GLU A 146 12.59 6.05 8.84
C GLU A 146 14.07 5.89 8.50
N ILE A 147 14.41 6.16 7.25
CA ILE A 147 15.78 6.17 6.76
C ILE A 147 16.17 7.65 6.57
N PRO A 148 16.96 8.23 7.49
CA PRO A 148 17.39 9.61 7.36
C PRO A 148 18.36 9.78 6.19
N GLU A 149 18.54 11.02 5.73
CA GLU A 149 19.54 11.44 4.72
C GLU A 149 19.23 11.05 3.26
N PHE A 150 18.32 10.10 3.01
CA PHE A 150 17.92 9.69 1.65
C PHE A 150 16.66 10.42 1.14
N GLY A 151 16.53 11.72 1.42
CA GLY A 151 15.39 12.52 0.97
C GLY A 151 15.43 12.91 -0.53
N THR A 152 14.43 13.62 -1.01
CA THR A 152 14.36 14.11 -2.40
C THR A 152 15.63 14.84 -2.87
N PRO A 153 16.20 15.80 -2.12
CA PRO A 153 17.43 16.50 -2.51
C PRO A 153 18.64 15.58 -2.66
N PHE A 154 18.68 14.48 -1.92
CA PHE A 154 19.78 13.51 -1.99
C PHE A 154 19.88 12.86 -3.38
N PHE A 155 18.74 12.48 -3.96
CA PHE A 155 18.69 11.87 -5.30
C PHE A 155 18.88 12.92 -6.39
N LEU A 156 18.19 14.06 -6.28
CA LEU A 156 18.26 15.12 -7.29
C LEU A 156 19.67 15.72 -7.43
N SER A 157 20.38 15.93 -6.32
CA SER A 157 21.78 16.40 -6.33
C SER A 157 22.76 15.43 -7.00
N ARG A 158 22.34 14.18 -7.23
CA ARG A 158 23.09 13.13 -7.92
C ARG A 158 22.54 12.83 -9.31
N GLY A 159 21.62 13.65 -9.80
CA GLY A 159 21.06 13.54 -11.14
C GLY A 159 20.12 12.36 -11.37
N VAL A 160 19.63 11.68 -10.32
CA VAL A 160 18.71 10.53 -10.46
C VAL A 160 17.31 10.87 -9.96
N SER A 161 16.28 10.31 -10.61
CA SER A 161 14.91 10.44 -10.12
C SER A 161 14.71 9.64 -8.83
N PRO A 162 14.14 10.21 -7.75
CA PRO A 162 14.07 9.56 -6.44
C PRO A 162 13.34 8.22 -6.44
N VAL A 163 12.14 8.16 -7.04
CA VAL A 163 11.29 6.96 -7.02
C VAL A 163 11.92 5.79 -7.79
N PRO A 164 12.32 5.94 -9.07
CA PRO A 164 13.02 4.87 -9.78
C PRO A 164 14.33 4.43 -9.11
N ALA A 165 15.11 5.37 -8.57
CA ALA A 165 16.36 5.05 -7.87
C ALA A 165 16.11 4.25 -6.59
N PHE A 166 15.07 4.59 -5.82
CA PHE A 166 14.65 3.80 -4.66
C PHE A 166 14.22 2.39 -5.08
N VAL A 167 13.48 2.23 -6.18
CA VAL A 167 13.06 0.91 -6.68
C VAL A 167 14.27 0.08 -7.10
N ALA A 168 15.27 0.69 -7.73
CA ALA A 168 16.54 0.02 -8.04
C ALA A 168 17.27 -0.43 -6.77
N ALA A 169 17.31 0.40 -5.71
CA ALA A 169 17.89 0.03 -4.43
C ALA A 169 17.14 -1.14 -3.78
N LEU A 170 15.81 -1.08 -3.78
CA LEU A 170 14.96 -2.13 -3.25
C LEU A 170 15.19 -3.46 -3.98
N GLN A 171 15.25 -3.44 -5.31
CA GLN A 171 15.47 -4.65 -6.10
C GLN A 171 16.88 -5.23 -5.88
N LEU A 172 17.90 -4.38 -5.72
CA LEU A 172 19.25 -4.81 -5.35
C LEU A 172 19.29 -5.46 -3.96
N ALA A 173 18.65 -4.83 -2.97
CA ALA A 173 18.57 -5.37 -1.62
C ALA A 173 17.89 -6.75 -1.58
N LEU A 174 16.80 -6.90 -2.33
CA LEU A 174 16.09 -8.16 -2.46
C LEU A 174 16.93 -9.24 -3.14
N PHE A 175 17.67 -8.87 -4.19
CA PHE A 175 18.55 -9.80 -4.87
C PHE A 175 19.66 -10.32 -3.96
N ARG A 176 20.26 -9.45 -3.15
CA ARG A 176 21.30 -9.84 -2.18
C ARG A 176 20.80 -10.80 -1.12
N ILE A 177 19.58 -10.57 -0.62
CA ILE A 177 19.00 -11.41 0.43
C ILE A 177 18.49 -12.74 -0.13
N THR A 178 17.82 -12.70 -1.29
CA THR A 178 17.06 -13.86 -1.80
C THR A 178 17.75 -14.61 -2.93
N GLY A 179 18.83 -14.08 -3.48
CA GLY A 179 19.51 -14.62 -4.68
C GLY A 179 18.70 -14.51 -5.98
N ARG A 180 17.53 -13.84 -5.95
CA ARG A 180 16.63 -13.69 -7.11
C ARG A 180 16.09 -12.27 -7.19
N ALA A 181 15.69 -11.84 -8.38
CA ALA A 181 14.97 -10.59 -8.60
C ALA A 181 13.45 -10.85 -8.53
N PRO A 182 12.79 -10.68 -7.39
CA PRO A 182 11.33 -10.86 -7.29
C PRO A 182 10.60 -9.85 -8.18
N ARG A 183 9.42 -10.23 -8.65
CA ARG A 183 8.62 -9.36 -9.51
C ARG A 183 7.89 -8.28 -8.69
N ILE A 184 8.29 -7.03 -8.90
CA ILE A 184 7.74 -5.85 -8.22
C ILE A 184 6.64 -5.22 -9.08
N GLY A 185 5.44 -5.10 -8.51
CA GLY A 185 4.34 -4.31 -9.05
C GLY A 185 4.21 -2.98 -8.32
N GLN A 186 4.35 -1.86 -9.02
CA GLN A 186 4.13 -0.52 -8.49
C GLN A 186 2.68 -0.09 -8.75
N LEU A 187 1.97 0.26 -7.68
CA LEU A 187 0.63 0.82 -7.75
C LEU A 187 0.68 2.27 -8.22
N LEU A 188 -0.08 2.57 -9.27
CA LEU A 188 -0.15 3.89 -9.89
C LEU A 188 -1.58 4.38 -9.91
N THR A 189 -1.80 5.65 -9.58
CA THR A 189 -3.13 6.26 -9.70
C THR A 189 -3.58 6.37 -11.15
N MET A 190 -4.87 6.13 -11.38
CA MET A 190 -5.55 6.33 -12.65
C MET A 190 -6.60 7.45 -12.57
N SER A 191 -6.50 8.31 -11.55
CA SER A 191 -7.47 9.37 -11.25
C SER A 191 -7.70 10.38 -12.37
N ARG A 192 -6.79 10.46 -13.35
CA ARG A 192 -6.98 11.23 -14.60
C ARG A 192 -8.15 10.73 -15.45
N TYR A 193 -8.55 9.47 -15.26
CA TYR A 193 -9.71 8.88 -15.92
C TYR A 193 -10.88 8.81 -14.94
N ARG A 194 -12.08 9.12 -15.45
CA ARG A 194 -13.30 9.09 -14.65
C ARG A 194 -13.56 7.68 -14.09
N CYS A 195 -13.88 7.62 -12.79
CA CYS A 195 -14.23 6.39 -12.08
C CYS A 195 -13.11 5.31 -12.07
N MET A 196 -11.86 5.73 -12.14
CA MET A 196 -10.70 4.84 -12.09
C MET A 196 -9.90 5.02 -10.81
N ASP A 197 -9.50 3.89 -10.23
CA ASP A 197 -8.73 3.82 -8.99
C ASP A 197 -7.21 3.78 -9.29
N LEU A 198 -6.69 2.58 -9.54
CA LEU A 198 -5.28 2.27 -9.64
C LEU A 198 -5.01 1.31 -10.80
N THR A 199 -3.83 1.41 -11.38
CA THR A 199 -3.23 0.38 -12.23
C THR A 199 -1.95 -0.13 -11.59
N THR A 200 -1.39 -1.22 -12.10
CA THR A 200 -0.12 -1.77 -11.63
C THR A 200 0.88 -1.75 -12.79
N ALA A 201 2.00 -1.08 -12.60
CA ALA A 201 3.17 -1.20 -13.48
C ALA A 201 4.10 -2.28 -12.93
N PHE A 202 4.61 -3.16 -13.80
CA PHE A 202 5.63 -4.12 -13.40
C PHE A 202 7.01 -3.51 -13.67
N VAL A 203 7.70 -3.14 -12.59
CA VAL A 203 8.94 -2.34 -12.63
C VAL A 203 10.22 -3.18 -12.52
N THR A 204 10.08 -4.49 -12.35
CA THR A 204 11.17 -5.48 -12.55
C THR A 204 11.36 -5.71 -14.05
N THR A 205 11.93 -4.72 -14.74
CA THR A 205 12.24 -4.81 -16.18
C THR A 205 13.55 -5.57 -16.42
N PRO A 206 13.84 -6.00 -17.67
CA PRO A 206 15.14 -6.59 -18.01
C PRO A 206 16.33 -5.68 -17.65
N GLU A 207 16.23 -4.38 -17.88
CA GLU A 207 17.27 -3.39 -17.54
C GLU A 207 17.49 -3.31 -16.04
N MET A 208 16.41 -3.31 -15.24
CA MET A 208 16.48 -3.35 -13.78
C MET A 208 17.16 -4.63 -13.27
N VAL A 209 16.82 -5.78 -13.88
CA VAL A 209 17.44 -7.07 -13.56
C VAL A 209 18.92 -7.08 -13.92
N ASN A 210 19.28 -6.57 -15.10
CA ASN A 210 20.67 -6.46 -15.56
C ASN A 210 21.50 -5.58 -14.64
N PHE A 211 20.99 -4.39 -14.28
CA PHE A 211 21.64 -3.50 -13.32
C PHE A 211 21.91 -4.21 -11.99
N VAL A 212 20.89 -4.84 -11.42
CA VAL A 212 21.00 -5.53 -10.12
C VAL A 212 22.00 -6.69 -10.16
N HIS A 213 21.98 -7.50 -11.21
CA HIS A 213 22.96 -8.59 -11.38
C HIS A 213 24.38 -8.08 -11.53
N SER A 214 24.60 -7.03 -12.33
CA SER A 214 25.93 -6.43 -12.50
C SER A 214 26.42 -5.79 -11.20
N MET A 215 25.55 -5.09 -10.47
CA MET A 215 25.91 -4.42 -9.21
C MET A 215 26.18 -5.41 -8.07
N ALA A 216 25.50 -6.55 -8.05
CA ALA A 216 25.72 -7.57 -7.03
C ALA A 216 26.97 -8.43 -7.27
N ASN A 217 27.40 -8.60 -8.54
CA ASN A 217 28.47 -9.53 -8.91
C ASN A 217 29.77 -8.85 -9.37
N SER A 218 29.74 -7.58 -9.80
CA SER A 218 30.90 -6.91 -10.38
C SER A 218 31.56 -5.95 -9.41
N SER A 219 32.89 -6.03 -9.32
CA SER A 219 33.77 -4.99 -8.77
C SER A 219 34.38 -4.09 -9.86
N GLY A 220 34.06 -4.34 -11.14
CA GLY A 220 34.70 -3.73 -12.30
C GLY A 220 33.78 -2.80 -13.09
N ASP A 221 34.34 -1.65 -13.46
CA ASP A 221 33.79 -0.52 -14.23
C ASP A 221 32.56 0.20 -13.65
N LYS A 222 32.85 1.27 -12.88
CA LYS A 222 31.83 2.19 -12.35
C LYS A 222 31.03 2.89 -13.46
N GLN A 223 31.62 3.13 -14.63
CA GLN A 223 30.92 3.80 -15.72
C GLN A 223 29.85 2.88 -16.31
N GLN A 224 30.20 1.61 -16.56
CA GLN A 224 29.23 0.60 -16.99
C GLN A 224 28.06 0.47 -15.99
N LEU A 225 28.35 0.44 -14.68
CA LEU A 225 27.30 0.36 -13.65
C LEU A 225 26.38 1.60 -13.63
N ARG A 226 26.93 2.79 -13.92
CA ARG A 226 26.13 4.02 -14.06
C ARG A 226 25.21 3.97 -15.28
N ASP A 227 25.72 3.49 -16.40
CA ASP A 227 24.92 3.38 -17.63
C ASP A 227 23.78 2.36 -17.45
N LEU A 228 24.05 1.25 -16.75
CA LEU A 228 23.04 0.27 -16.37
C LEU A 228 22.01 0.84 -15.39
N LEU A 229 22.43 1.61 -14.39
CA LEU A 229 21.52 2.29 -13.47
C LEU A 229 20.60 3.25 -14.23
N ARG A 230 21.15 4.02 -15.16
CA ARG A 230 20.37 4.94 -16.00
C ARG A 230 19.33 4.19 -16.83
N ALA A 231 19.74 3.13 -17.51
CA ALA A 231 18.83 2.29 -18.28
C ALA A 231 17.71 1.68 -17.41
N ALA A 232 18.02 1.28 -16.17
CA ALA A 232 17.05 0.76 -15.20
C ALA A 232 16.07 1.84 -14.70
N VAL A 233 16.55 3.07 -14.49
CA VAL A 233 15.71 4.21 -14.13
C VAL A 233 14.77 4.56 -15.28
N ASP A 234 15.29 4.65 -16.50
CA ASP A 234 14.51 4.99 -17.69
C ASP A 234 13.45 3.91 -18.00
N SER A 235 13.79 2.63 -17.83
CA SER A 235 12.86 1.52 -18.04
C SER A 235 11.73 1.51 -17.01
N HIS A 236 12.01 1.87 -15.76
CA HIS A 236 10.98 2.06 -14.72
C HIS A 236 9.99 3.15 -15.13
N ILE A 237 10.50 4.32 -15.50
CA ILE A 237 9.67 5.46 -15.92
C ILE A 237 8.81 5.09 -17.12
N ALA A 238 9.39 4.41 -18.12
CA ALA A 238 8.68 3.93 -19.29
C ALA A 238 7.56 2.95 -18.94
N ALA A 239 7.84 1.96 -18.08
CA ALA A 239 6.85 0.99 -17.63
C ALA A 239 5.70 1.65 -16.86
N CYS A 240 5.99 2.64 -16.01
CA CYS A 240 4.97 3.40 -15.31
C CYS A 240 4.10 4.26 -16.26
N ARG A 241 4.73 4.89 -17.25
CA ARG A 241 4.04 5.68 -18.28
C ARG A 241 3.12 4.80 -19.13
N GLU A 242 3.62 3.67 -19.61
CA GLU A 242 2.86 2.70 -20.41
C GLU A 242 1.65 2.16 -19.63
N ALA A 243 1.85 1.74 -18.37
CA ALA A 243 0.78 1.22 -17.53
C ALA A 243 -0.35 2.23 -17.30
N ARG A 244 -0.05 3.54 -17.33
CA ARG A 244 -1.04 4.62 -17.21
C ARG A 244 -1.77 4.91 -18.51
N GLN A 245 -1.21 4.60 -19.69
CA GLN A 245 -1.82 4.93 -20.99
C GLN A 245 -3.10 4.15 -21.30
N CYS A 246 -3.18 2.92 -20.82
CA CYS A 246 -4.23 1.98 -21.22
C CYS A 246 -4.99 1.48 -19.99
N PHE A 247 -6.29 1.23 -20.17
CA PHE A 247 -7.04 0.45 -19.18
C PHE A 247 -6.54 -1.01 -19.27
N PRO A 248 -6.12 -1.65 -18.16
CA PRO A 248 -5.57 -2.99 -18.23
C PRO A 248 -6.59 -4.01 -18.79
N LEU A 249 -6.20 -4.73 -19.84
CA LEU A 249 -7.09 -5.72 -20.50
C LEU A 249 -7.64 -6.76 -19.52
N PHE A 250 -6.85 -7.18 -18.53
CA PHE A 250 -7.30 -8.12 -17.51
C PHE A 250 -8.48 -7.56 -16.70
N ARG A 251 -8.50 -6.25 -16.39
CA ARG A 251 -9.64 -5.63 -15.70
C ARG A 251 -10.87 -5.61 -16.60
N LEU A 252 -10.73 -5.37 -17.91
CA LEU A 252 -11.87 -5.43 -18.84
C LEU A 252 -12.43 -6.85 -18.89
N HIS A 253 -11.56 -7.86 -18.94
CA HIS A 253 -11.95 -9.26 -18.91
C HIS A 253 -12.68 -9.61 -17.61
N SER A 254 -12.16 -9.17 -16.45
CA SER A 254 -12.82 -9.36 -15.15
C SER A 254 -14.19 -8.70 -15.11
N MET A 255 -14.31 -7.43 -15.53
CA MET A 255 -15.60 -6.73 -15.58
C MET A 255 -16.61 -7.42 -16.50
N MET A 256 -16.17 -7.91 -17.67
CA MET A 256 -17.04 -8.69 -18.56
C MET A 256 -17.47 -10.01 -17.93
N ALA A 257 -16.55 -10.72 -17.26
CA ALA A 257 -16.84 -11.98 -16.60
C ALA A 257 -17.77 -11.82 -15.38
N ASP A 258 -17.69 -10.68 -14.69
CA ASP A 258 -18.53 -10.37 -13.52
C ASP A 258 -19.94 -9.95 -13.91
N ARG A 259 -20.11 -9.31 -15.08
CA ARG A 259 -21.44 -8.98 -15.62
C ARG A 259 -22.13 -10.15 -16.31
N ALA A 260 -21.38 -11.17 -16.73
CA ALA A 260 -21.95 -12.32 -17.40
C ALA A 260 -22.74 -13.22 -16.43
N GLN A 261 -23.89 -13.73 -16.88
CA GLN A 261 -24.74 -14.66 -16.12
C GLN A 261 -24.91 -15.99 -16.87
N GLY A 262 -25.33 -17.03 -16.13
CA GLY A 262 -25.63 -18.36 -16.68
C GLY A 262 -24.50 -18.96 -17.53
N ILE A 263 -24.88 -19.52 -18.67
CA ILE A 263 -23.96 -20.21 -19.60
C ILE A 263 -22.88 -19.29 -20.17
N ARG A 264 -23.18 -18.00 -20.37
CA ARG A 264 -22.22 -17.00 -20.86
C ARG A 264 -21.09 -16.79 -19.86
N ARG A 265 -21.40 -16.79 -18.56
CA ARG A 265 -20.39 -16.68 -17.49
C ARG A 265 -19.47 -17.90 -17.49
N PHE A 266 -20.06 -19.09 -17.62
CA PHE A 266 -19.30 -20.33 -17.72
C PHE A 266 -18.35 -20.30 -18.92
N TYR A 267 -18.85 -19.95 -20.10
CA TYR A 267 -18.06 -19.86 -21.33
C TYR A 267 -16.91 -18.84 -21.22
N LEU A 268 -17.18 -17.61 -20.74
CA LEU A 268 -16.14 -16.59 -20.55
C LEU A 268 -15.09 -17.03 -19.53
N LYS A 269 -15.50 -17.62 -18.40
CA LYS A 269 -14.55 -18.16 -17.42
C LYS A 269 -13.68 -19.27 -18.01
N SER A 270 -14.27 -20.13 -18.85
CA SER A 270 -13.53 -21.20 -19.55
C SER A 270 -12.54 -20.63 -20.56
N ILE A 271 -12.92 -19.62 -21.35
CA ILE A 271 -11.98 -18.92 -22.24
C ILE A 271 -10.85 -18.29 -21.42
N ILE A 272 -11.15 -17.50 -20.40
CA ILE A 272 -10.14 -16.82 -19.59
C ILE A 272 -9.17 -17.84 -18.97
N ARG A 273 -9.68 -18.97 -18.44
CA ARG A 273 -8.85 -20.05 -17.92
C ARG A 273 -7.99 -20.68 -19.01
N GLY A 274 -8.56 -20.97 -20.19
CA GLY A 274 -7.84 -21.54 -21.33
C GLY A 274 -6.75 -20.60 -21.85
N THR A 275 -7.04 -19.31 -22.01
CA THR A 275 -6.07 -18.28 -22.38
C THR A 275 -4.97 -18.17 -21.34
N ASN A 276 -5.29 -18.11 -20.06
CA ASN A 276 -4.26 -18.05 -19.00
C ASN A 276 -3.39 -19.32 -18.99
N LEU A 277 -3.98 -20.50 -19.20
CA LEU A 277 -3.22 -21.75 -19.31
C LEU A 277 -2.28 -21.70 -20.52
N LEU A 278 -2.77 -21.26 -21.68
CA LEU A 278 -1.96 -21.11 -22.89
C LEU A 278 -0.82 -20.12 -22.67
N LEU A 279 -1.09 -18.95 -22.09
CA LEU A 279 -0.07 -17.96 -21.77
C LEU A 279 0.99 -18.52 -20.80
N ARG A 280 0.61 -19.34 -19.84
CA ARG A 280 1.56 -20.04 -18.95
C ARG A 280 2.39 -21.07 -19.71
N MET A 281 1.77 -21.87 -20.57
CA MET A 281 2.47 -22.86 -21.41
C MET A 281 3.48 -22.18 -22.34
N LEU A 282 3.13 -21.02 -22.89
CA LEU A 282 4.00 -20.19 -23.72
C LEU A 282 4.99 -19.33 -22.92
N LYS A 283 4.97 -19.40 -21.58
CA LYS A 283 5.79 -18.57 -20.67
C LYS A 283 5.60 -17.06 -20.87
N LEU A 284 4.45 -16.66 -21.39
CA LEU A 284 4.03 -15.26 -21.57
C LEU A 284 3.29 -14.74 -20.34
N ASP A 285 2.61 -15.60 -19.58
CA ASP A 285 2.06 -15.25 -18.27
C ASP A 285 3.20 -15.22 -17.25
N ARG A 286 3.62 -14.01 -16.85
CA ARG A 286 4.60 -13.80 -15.79
C ARG A 286 4.00 -13.93 -14.39
N GLY A 287 2.71 -14.25 -14.25
CA GLY A 287 2.01 -14.45 -12.98
C GLY A 287 1.56 -13.16 -12.28
N PRO A 288 1.18 -13.22 -10.99
CA PRO A 288 0.98 -12.03 -10.17
C PRO A 288 2.33 -11.39 -9.76
N ALA A 289 2.28 -10.19 -9.17
CA ALA A 289 3.45 -9.61 -8.52
C ALA A 289 3.84 -10.44 -7.28
N ASP A 290 5.14 -10.59 -7.04
CA ASP A 290 5.63 -11.16 -5.78
C ASP A 290 5.61 -10.12 -4.66
N ILE A 291 5.81 -8.84 -5.04
CA ILE A 291 5.86 -7.66 -4.19
C ILE A 291 4.94 -6.59 -4.78
N LEU A 292 4.17 -5.92 -3.92
CA LEU A 292 3.47 -4.69 -4.31
C LEU A 292 4.04 -3.50 -3.56
N ILE A 293 4.39 -2.46 -4.31
CA ILE A 293 4.88 -1.21 -3.74
C ILE A 293 3.94 -0.05 -4.07
N SER A 294 3.87 0.94 -3.18
CA SER A 294 3.15 2.18 -3.41
C SER A 294 3.91 3.36 -2.80
N HIS A 295 4.06 4.41 -3.60
CA HIS A 295 4.52 5.73 -3.17
C HIS A 295 3.34 6.69 -3.35
N PRO A 296 2.47 6.81 -2.34
CA PRO A 296 1.41 7.80 -2.38
C PRO A 296 1.99 9.19 -2.12
N GLN A 297 1.29 10.21 -2.60
CA GLN A 297 1.68 11.60 -2.45
C GLN A 297 2.03 11.94 -0.99
N VAL A 298 3.11 12.70 -0.82
CA VAL A 298 3.65 13.07 0.48
C VAL A 298 2.95 14.34 1.00
N TYR A 299 2.52 14.28 2.24
CA TYR A 299 1.97 15.40 3.01
C TYR A 299 2.63 15.37 4.39
N ASP A 300 3.14 16.50 4.87
CA ASP A 300 3.89 16.57 6.13
C ASP A 300 3.03 16.15 7.34
N GLU A 301 1.72 16.36 7.24
CA GLU A 301 0.75 15.98 8.27
C GLU A 301 0.53 14.46 8.37
N VAL A 302 0.90 13.70 7.33
CA VAL A 302 0.70 12.25 7.27
C VAL A 302 2.01 11.53 7.56
N HIS A 303 2.23 11.25 8.85
CA HIS A 303 3.50 10.70 9.32
C HIS A 303 3.79 9.26 8.88
N VAL A 304 2.77 8.40 8.74
CA VAL A 304 2.92 6.98 8.43
C VAL A 304 1.82 6.55 7.47
N VAL A 305 2.16 5.67 6.53
CA VAL A 305 1.21 5.12 5.55
C VAL A 305 1.39 3.62 5.44
N GLY A 306 0.29 2.87 5.55
CA GLY A 306 0.30 1.41 5.41
C GLY A 306 -0.51 0.71 6.47
N ARG A 307 -0.29 -0.61 6.57
CA ARG A 307 -0.99 -1.48 7.51
C ARG A 307 0.02 -2.19 8.40
N PRO A 308 0.78 -1.45 9.22
CA PRO A 308 1.75 -2.05 10.13
C PRO A 308 1.03 -3.04 11.06
N GLY A 309 1.71 -4.11 11.44
CA GLY A 309 1.16 -5.13 12.33
C GLY A 309 0.33 -6.23 11.65
N VAL A 310 0.19 -6.21 10.31
CA VAL A 310 -0.66 -7.15 9.57
C VAL A 310 0.09 -7.73 8.35
N ARG A 311 0.02 -9.06 8.21
CA ARG A 311 0.52 -9.82 7.06
C ARG A 311 -0.45 -9.78 5.87
N VAL A 312 0.09 -9.88 4.66
CA VAL A 312 -0.66 -9.83 3.40
C VAL A 312 -0.74 -11.22 2.76
N PRO A 313 -1.85 -11.96 2.93
CA PRO A 313 -1.94 -13.37 2.50
C PRO A 313 -1.99 -13.59 0.99
N TYR A 314 -2.12 -12.51 0.20
CA TYR A 314 -2.25 -12.57 -1.25
C TYR A 314 -0.94 -12.26 -2.01
N LEU A 315 0.16 -11.98 -1.31
CA LEU A 315 1.48 -11.76 -1.90
C LEU A 315 2.43 -12.90 -1.54
N LYS A 316 3.48 -13.09 -2.35
CA LYS A 316 4.51 -14.09 -2.06
C LYS A 316 5.62 -13.57 -1.15
N CYS A 317 5.93 -12.27 -1.23
CA CYS A 317 7.00 -11.66 -0.45
C CYS A 317 6.45 -10.63 0.54
N PHE A 318 6.07 -9.44 0.09
CA PHE A 318 5.51 -8.39 0.96
C PHE A 318 4.82 -7.28 0.16
N GLY A 319 3.99 -6.51 0.84
CA GLY A 319 3.60 -5.17 0.43
C GLY A 319 4.55 -4.15 1.08
N LEU A 320 4.82 -3.05 0.38
CA LEU A 320 5.60 -1.94 0.91
C LEU A 320 4.94 -0.62 0.54
N HIS A 321 4.64 0.19 1.56
CA HIS A 321 4.39 1.60 1.34
C HIS A 321 5.64 2.38 1.69
N TYR A 322 5.98 3.36 0.86
CA TYR A 322 7.12 4.23 1.12
C TYR A 322 6.81 5.67 0.74
N GLN A 323 7.42 6.60 1.45
CA GLN A 323 7.33 8.03 1.17
C GLN A 323 8.74 8.61 1.19
N ILE A 324 9.19 9.11 0.04
CA ILE A 324 10.44 9.87 -0.06
C ILE A 324 10.12 11.32 0.27
N ARG A 325 10.55 11.76 1.46
CA ARG A 325 10.35 13.11 1.98
C ARG A 325 11.54 13.99 1.65
N GLU A 326 11.51 15.24 2.10
CA GLU A 326 12.62 16.16 1.91
C GLU A 326 13.93 15.65 2.55
N ARG A 327 13.88 15.00 3.71
CA ARG A 327 15.09 14.61 4.47
C ARG A 327 15.23 13.13 4.77
N SER A 328 14.23 12.33 4.44
CA SER A 328 14.20 10.91 4.81
C SER A 328 13.31 10.10 3.87
N ILE A 329 13.42 8.78 3.95
CA ILE A 329 12.45 7.83 3.40
C ILE A 329 11.73 7.16 4.55
N VAL A 330 10.41 7.25 4.59
CA VAL A 330 9.59 6.48 5.54
C VAL A 330 9.08 5.23 4.84
N LEU A 331 9.37 4.05 5.40
CA LEU A 331 8.97 2.73 4.91
C LEU A 331 7.94 2.12 5.85
N THR A 332 6.97 1.38 5.30
CA THR A 332 6.08 0.50 6.08
C THR A 332 5.94 -0.84 5.38
N TRP A 333 6.53 -1.86 5.99
CA TRP A 333 6.55 -3.24 5.52
C TRP A 333 5.29 -4.00 5.94
N MET A 334 4.73 -4.78 5.01
CA MET A 334 3.60 -5.66 5.24
C MET A 334 3.97 -7.05 4.70
N PRO A 335 4.59 -7.94 5.49
CA PRO A 335 5.11 -9.20 4.99
C PRO A 335 4.00 -10.17 4.58
N ALA A 336 4.28 -11.04 3.60
CA ALA A 336 3.42 -12.17 3.30
C ALA A 336 3.41 -13.18 4.45
N MET A 337 2.46 -14.13 4.44
CA MET A 337 2.35 -15.16 5.48
C MET A 337 3.64 -15.95 5.65
N ASP A 338 4.26 -16.34 4.53
CA ASP A 338 5.44 -17.22 4.53
C ASP A 338 6.77 -16.45 4.47
N TRP A 339 6.74 -15.11 4.50
CA TRP A 339 7.96 -14.31 4.47
C TRP A 339 8.69 -14.38 5.82
N GLN A 340 9.96 -14.79 5.77
CA GLN A 340 10.79 -15.09 6.94
C GLN A 340 11.82 -14.01 7.27
N ILE A 341 12.16 -13.13 6.32
CA ILE A 341 13.17 -12.09 6.55
C ILE A 341 12.52 -10.96 7.34
N SER A 342 13.12 -10.59 8.47
CA SER A 342 12.60 -9.53 9.33
C SER A 342 12.57 -8.17 8.61
N ASN A 343 11.62 -7.32 8.97
CA ASN A 343 11.50 -5.98 8.37
C ASN A 343 12.74 -5.10 8.67
N ALA A 344 13.38 -5.31 9.83
CA ALA A 344 14.60 -4.61 10.21
C ALA A 344 15.79 -5.02 9.33
N GLU A 345 15.95 -6.32 9.06
CA GLU A 345 16.98 -6.83 8.16
C GLU A 345 16.76 -6.33 6.73
N MET A 346 15.51 -6.38 6.23
CA MET A 346 15.15 -5.80 4.94
C MET A 346 15.50 -4.31 4.85
N THR A 347 15.16 -3.54 5.88
CA THR A 347 15.46 -2.10 5.93
C THR A 347 16.96 -1.86 5.90
N LYS A 348 17.74 -2.61 6.69
CA LYS A 348 19.21 -2.50 6.72
C LYS A 348 19.83 -2.74 5.34
N GLU A 349 19.33 -3.73 4.60
CA GLU A 349 19.83 -4.00 3.27
C GLU A 349 19.39 -2.97 2.23
N VAL A 350 18.17 -2.42 2.35
CA VAL A 350 17.74 -1.27 1.53
C VAL A 350 18.66 -0.07 1.76
N VAL A 351 19.05 0.22 3.02
CA VAL A 351 19.99 1.30 3.34
C VAL A 351 21.34 1.09 2.65
N ARG A 352 21.89 -0.13 2.71
CA ARG A 352 23.15 -0.46 2.02
C ARG A 352 23.03 -0.27 0.50
N ALA A 353 21.95 -0.78 -0.10
CA ALA A 353 21.71 -0.63 -1.53
C ALA A 353 21.52 0.84 -1.95
N LEU A 354 20.91 1.67 -1.10
CA LEU A 354 20.80 3.12 -1.33
C LEU A 354 22.16 3.80 -1.29
N GLN A 355 23.03 3.43 -0.34
CA GLN A 355 24.42 3.94 -0.27
C GLN A 355 25.22 3.56 -1.52
N ASP A 356 25.05 2.34 -2.00
CA ASP A 356 25.71 1.85 -3.21
C ASP A 356 25.28 2.62 -4.46
N ILE A 357 23.97 2.87 -4.62
CA ILE A 357 23.45 3.73 -5.69
C ILE A 357 24.00 5.15 -5.57
N ALA A 358 24.13 5.66 -4.35
CA ALA A 358 24.68 6.99 -4.09
C ALA A 358 26.15 7.13 -4.52
N GLN A 359 26.94 6.07 -4.38
CA GLN A 359 28.35 6.04 -4.79
C GLN A 359 28.49 5.97 -6.32
N LEU A 360 27.49 5.39 -7.01
CA LEU A 360 27.45 5.36 -8.46
C LEU A 360 27.02 6.71 -9.05
N ALA A 361 26.00 7.34 -8.49
CA ALA A 361 25.44 8.58 -9.00
C ALA A 361 26.33 9.78 -8.63
N ASN A 362 27.14 10.25 -9.59
CA ASN A 362 28.16 11.29 -9.38
C ASN A 362 27.53 12.70 -9.44
N PRO A 363 27.88 13.64 -8.54
CA PRO A 363 27.31 15.00 -8.57
C PRO A 363 27.71 15.82 -9.81
N GLU A 364 28.86 15.50 -10.42
CA GLU A 364 29.48 16.31 -11.48
C GLU A 364 28.91 16.04 -12.88
N THR A 365 28.09 15.00 -13.05
CA THR A 365 27.49 14.67 -14.34
C THR A 365 26.02 14.39 -14.12
N PRO A 366 25.17 15.44 -14.06
CA PRO A 366 23.74 15.24 -13.97
C PRO A 366 23.30 14.33 -15.13
N LEU A 367 22.45 13.35 -14.84
CA LEU A 367 21.88 12.52 -15.90
C LEU A 367 20.90 13.40 -16.69
N ASP A 368 21.42 14.15 -17.65
CA ASP A 368 20.64 15.00 -18.56
C ASP A 368 19.49 14.20 -19.16
N GLY A 369 18.27 14.64 -18.88
CA GLY A 369 17.01 13.99 -19.29
C GLY A 369 15.79 14.34 -18.42
N THR A 370 15.98 14.75 -17.17
CA THR A 370 14.90 14.92 -16.18
C THR A 370 14.24 16.31 -16.14
N LYS A 371 14.36 17.13 -17.20
CA LYS A 371 13.54 18.36 -17.35
C LYS A 371 12.07 18.08 -17.75
N GLY A 372 11.69 16.82 -17.91
CA GLY A 372 10.31 16.40 -18.15
C GLY A 372 9.53 16.26 -16.84
N ASP A 373 8.71 17.26 -16.54
CA ASP A 373 7.53 17.25 -15.66
C ASP A 373 7.53 16.21 -14.51
N LEU A 374 8.32 16.48 -13.47
CA LEU A 374 8.31 15.77 -12.18
C LEU A 374 6.97 15.88 -11.42
N SER A 375 5.95 16.56 -11.98
CA SER A 375 4.63 16.70 -11.37
C SER A 375 3.66 15.53 -11.66
N LEU A 376 4.09 14.54 -12.45
CA LEU A 376 3.27 13.38 -12.86
C LEU A 376 3.46 12.10 -12.01
N GLU A 377 4.19 12.17 -10.89
CA GLU A 377 4.29 11.04 -9.94
C GLU A 377 3.20 11.07 -8.86
#